data_AF-A0A1F4Q4C5-F1
#
_entry.id   AF-A0A1F4Q4C5-F1
#
_cell.length_a   1.000
_cell.length_b   1.000
_cell.length_c   1.000
_cell.angle_alpha   90.00
_cell.angle_beta   90.00
_cell.angle_gamma   90.00
#
_symmetry.space_group_name_H-M   'P 1'
#
loop_
_entity.id
_entity.type
_entity.pdbx_description
1 polymer ?
#
loop_
_entity_poly.entity_id
_entity_poly.type
_entity_poly.pdbx_seq_one_letter_code
_entity_poly.pdbx_strand_id
1 'polypeptide(L)' 'MSEWGVRFIEFTNLSPVFKGGSVALVGLVALLFAFWMNKRWREPRKGGFLVFIGVAAFVALYGLFVLIFQPQWWKLPY' A
#
# COMPACT_ATOMS: atom_id res chain seq x y z
N MET A 1 17.84 -15.70 -16.63
CA MET A 1 16.79 -14.64 -16.54
C MET A 1 16.97 -13.72 -17.73
N SER A 2 15.90 -13.33 -18.43
CA SER A 2 16.02 -12.46 -19.61
C SER A 2 16.59 -11.09 -19.20
N GLU A 3 17.48 -10.52 -20.01
CA GLU A 3 18.07 -9.18 -19.77
C GLU A 3 16.99 -8.10 -19.53
N TRP A 4 15.81 -8.29 -20.15
CA TRP A 4 14.63 -7.46 -19.95
C TRP A 4 14.09 -7.50 -18.52
N GLY A 5 14.03 -8.67 -17.89
CA GLY A 5 13.57 -8.82 -16.51
C GLY A 5 14.54 -8.18 -15.51
N VAL A 6 15.84 -8.31 -15.75
CA VAL A 6 16.87 -7.71 -14.89
C VAL A 6 16.81 -6.18 -14.95
N ARG A 7 16.74 -5.59 -16.15
CA ARG A 7 16.62 -4.13 -16.33
C ARG A 7 15.33 -3.55 -15.72
N PHE A 8 14.23 -4.30 -15.77
CA PHE A 8 12.97 -3.87 -15.16
C PHE A 8 13.04 -3.85 -13.63
N ILE A 9 13.63 -4.89 -13.03
CA ILE A 9 13.88 -4.95 -11.58
C ILE A 9 14.83 -3.83 -11.18
N GLU A 10 15.89 -3.60 -11.93
CA GLU A 10 16.89 -2.56 -11.64
C GLU A 10 16.27 -1.15 -11.71
N PHE A 11 15.43 -0.87 -12.72
CA PHE A 11 14.71 0.40 -12.83
C PHE A 11 13.72 0.60 -11.67
N THR A 12 12.91 -0.41 -11.35
CA THR A 12 11.94 -0.32 -10.25
C THR A 12 12.60 -0.21 -8.87
N ASN A 13 13.76 -0.85 -8.66
CA ASN A 13 14.48 -0.80 -7.39
C ASN A 13 15.43 0.41 -7.23
N LEU A 14 15.99 0.96 -8.30
CA LEU A 14 17.02 2.01 -8.19
C LEU A 14 16.54 3.39 -8.66
N SER A 15 15.49 3.49 -9.48
CA SER A 15 15.01 4.78 -9.98
C SER A 15 14.29 5.60 -8.88
N PRO A 16 14.82 6.76 -8.48
CA PRO A 16 14.16 7.64 -7.52
C PRO A 16 12.82 8.18 -8.05
N VAL A 17 12.74 8.38 -9.37
CA VAL A 17 11.53 8.85 -10.06
C VAL A 17 10.43 7.80 -9.98
N PHE A 18 10.75 6.52 -10.18
CA PHE A 18 9.77 5.44 -10.08
C PHE A 18 9.25 5.28 -8.65
N LYS A 19 10.15 5.31 -7.65
CA LYS A 19 9.76 5.24 -6.24
C LYS A 19 8.90 6.43 -5.82
N GLY A 20 9.34 7.65 -6.16
CA GLY A 20 8.60 8.87 -5.87
C GLY A 20 7.22 8.90 -6.55
N GLY A 21 7.16 8.53 -7.83
CA GLY A 21 5.91 8.44 -8.58
C GLY A 21 4.95 7.39 -8.02
N SER A 22 5.48 6.23 -7.61
CA SER A 22 4.69 5.17 -6.98
C SER A 22 4.10 5.63 -5.65
N VAL A 23 4.89 6.31 -4.82
CA VAL A 23 4.42 6.89 -3.54
C VAL A 23 3.36 7.96 -3.79
N ALA A 24 3.56 8.85 -4.76
CA ALA A 24 2.58 9.87 -5.12
C ALA A 24 1.26 9.26 -5.59
N LEU A 25 1.31 8.20 -6.41
CA LEU A 25 0.14 7.49 -6.89
C LEU A 25 -0.62 6.80 -5.75
N VAL A 26 0.09 6.11 -4.85
CA VAL A 26 -0.50 5.52 -3.64
C VAL A 26 -1.14 6.59 -2.76
N GLY A 27 -0.48 7.73 -2.57
CA GLY A 27 -1.02 8.87 -1.84
C GLY A 27 -2.30 9.43 -2.46
N LEU A 28 -2.36 9.55 -3.78
CA LEU A 28 -3.53 10.03 -4.51
C LEU A 28 -4.71 9.06 -4.38
N VAL A 29 -4.47 7.75 -4.48
CA VAL A 29 -5.49 6.73 -4.24
C VAL A 29 -5.99 6.78 -2.80
N ALA A 30 -5.10 6.96 -1.83
CA ALA A 30 -5.47 7.11 -0.42
C ALA A 30 -6.34 8.36 -0.17
N LEU A 31 -6.05 9.48 -0.84
CA LEU A 31 -6.87 10.70 -0.77
C LEU A 31 -8.26 10.50 -1.37
N LEU A 32 -8.35 9.87 -2.54
CA LEU A 32 -9.64 9.54 -3.17
C LEU A 32 -10.47 8.61 -2.28
N PHE A 33 -9.82 7.63 -1.66
CA PHE A 33 -10.45 6.73 -0.71
C PHE A 33 -10.96 7.48 0.54
N ALA A 34 -10.15 8.36 1.13
CA ALA A 34 -10.55 9.18 2.26
C ALA A 34 -11.74 10.10 1.92
N PHE A 35 -11.73 10.70 0.73
CA PHE A 35 -12.84 11.51 0.23
C PHE A 35 -14.13 10.70 0.09
N TRP A 36 -14.04 9.50 -0.49
CA TRP A 36 -15.18 8.58 -0.60
C TRP A 36 -15.71 8.14 0.78
N MET A 37 -14.80 7.83 1.71
CA MET A 37 -15.14 7.45 3.09
C MET A 37 -15.84 8.56 3.87
N ASN A 38 -15.45 9.83 3.66
CA ASN A 38 -16.08 10.97 4.34
C ASN A 38 -17.59 11.04 4.08
N LYS A 39 -18.03 10.69 2.87
CA LYS A 39 -19.46 10.61 2.54
C LYS A 39 -20.14 9.40 3.19
N ARG A 40 -19.49 8.24 3.16
CA ARG A 40 -20.02 6.97 3.71
C ARG A 40 -20.13 6.96 5.24
N TRP A 41 -19.28 7.70 5.94
CA TRP A 41 -19.31 7.76 7.41
C TRP A 41 -20.59 8.43 7.95
N ARG A 42 -21.24 9.27 7.13
CA ARG A 42 -22.49 9.97 7.48
C ARG A 42 -23.74 9.13 7.19
N GLU A 43 -23.61 8.04 6.44
CA GLU A 43 -24.70 7.09 6.20
C GLU A 43 -24.86 6.15 7.41
N PRO A 44 -26.08 5.63 7.69
CA PRO A 44 -26.26 4.64 8.75
C PRO A 44 -25.32 3.45 8.52
N ARG A 45 -24.46 3.16 9.51
CA ARG A 45 -23.37 2.19 9.41
C ARG A 45 -23.94 0.81 9.09
N LYS A 46 -23.86 0.40 7.82
CA LYS A 46 -24.19 -0.96 7.39
C LYS A 46 -23.16 -1.93 7.97
N GLY A 47 -23.58 -3.11 8.44
CA GLY A 47 -22.66 -4.10 9.04
C GLY A 47 -21.44 -4.44 8.18
N GLY A 48 -21.61 -4.53 6.84
CA GLY A 48 -20.50 -4.76 5.91
C GLY A 48 -19.46 -3.63 5.88
N PHE A 49 -19.84 -2.39 6.18
CA PHE A 49 -18.91 -1.27 6.27
C PHE A 49 -18.01 -1.37 7.51
N LEU A 50 -18.56 -1.83 8.63
CA LEU A 50 -17.78 -2.08 9.85
C LEU A 50 -16.78 -3.22 9.67
N VAL A 51 -17.19 -4.30 9.00
CA VAL A 51 -16.28 -5.41 8.65
C VAL A 51 -15.16 -4.92 7.75
N PHE A 52 -15.48 -4.12 6.73
CA PHE A 52 -14.49 -3.54 5.84
C PHE A 52 -13.47 -2.65 6.59
N ILE A 53 -13.94 -1.76 7.49
CA ILE A 53 -13.05 -0.95 8.33
C ILE A 53 -12.18 -1.84 9.22
N GLY A 54 -12.74 -2.90 9.80
CA GLY A 54 -11.99 -3.85 10.64
C GLY A 54 -10.85 -4.53 9.88
N VAL A 55 -11.12 -5.04 8.68
CA VAL A 55 -10.10 -5.66 7.81
C VAL A 55 -9.06 -4.62 7.39
N ALA A 56 -9.48 -3.41 6.99
CA ALA A 56 -8.56 -2.35 6.60
C ALA A 56 -7.62 -1.96 7.76
N ALA A 57 -8.16 -1.81 8.97
CA ALA A 57 -7.37 -1.51 10.17
C ALA A 57 -6.39 -2.66 10.50
N PHE A 58 -6.83 -3.91 10.39
CA PHE A 58 -5.96 -5.07 10.59
C PHE A 58 -4.79 -5.08 9.59
N VAL A 59 -5.07 -4.88 8.30
CA VAL A 59 -4.04 -4.83 7.25
C VAL A 59 -3.06 -3.68 7.49
N ALA A 60 -3.55 -2.50 7.86
CA ALA A 60 -2.70 -1.33 8.14
C ALA A 60 -1.78 -1.57 9.35
N LEU A 61 -2.32 -2.10 10.46
CA LEU A 61 -1.55 -2.41 11.67
C LEU A 61 -0.54 -3.53 11.42
N TYR A 62 -0.94 -4.58 10.70
CA TYR A 62 -0.04 -5.68 10.35
C TYR A 62 1.08 -5.21 9.40
N GLY A 63 0.75 -4.40 8.40
CA GLY A 63 1.74 -3.79 7.52
C GLY A 63 2.74 -2.92 8.29
N LEU A 64 2.26 -2.13 9.24
CA LEU A 64 3.12 -1.32 10.12
C LEU A 64 4.01 -2.21 11.01
N PHE A 65 3.46 -3.28 11.58
CA PHE A 65 4.22 -4.26 12.35
C PHE A 65 5.35 -4.87 11.52
N VAL A 66 5.07 -5.30 10.30
CA VAL A 66 6.07 -5.88 9.39
C VAL A 66 7.16 -4.85 9.05
N LEU A 67 6.80 -3.59 8.80
CA LEU A 67 7.77 -2.53 8.53
C LEU A 67 8.70 -2.23 9.72
N ILE A 68 8.19 -2.29 10.96
CA ILE A 68 8.96 -1.99 12.17
C ILE A 68 9.82 -3.19 12.60
N PHE A 69 9.23 -4.38 12.69
CA PHE A 69 9.86 -5.56 13.29
C PHE A 69 10.57 -6.45 12.27
N GLN A 70 10.19 -6.37 10.99
CA GLN A 70 10.82 -7.13 9.92
C GLN A 70 11.17 -6.24 8.73
N PRO A 71 11.97 -5.16 8.89
CA PRO A 71 12.23 -4.19 7.82
C PRO A 71 12.87 -4.78 6.55
N GLN A 72 13.42 -6.00 6.62
CA GLN A 72 13.98 -6.73 5.48
C GLN A 72 13.06 -7.84 4.94
N TRP A 73 11.76 -7.83 5.28
CA TRP A 73 10.79 -8.84 4.85
C TRP A 73 10.69 -9.00 3.32
N TRP A 74 10.97 -7.94 2.57
CA TRP A 74 10.99 -7.93 1.10
C TRP A 74 12.34 -8.38 0.50
N LYS A 75 13.37 -8.58 1.33
CA LYS A 75 14.69 -8.96 0.85
C LYS A 75 14.63 -10.46 0.53
N LEU A 76 14.75 -10.78 -0.76
CA LEU A 76 14.85 -12.15 -1.21
C LEU A 76 16.05 -12.85 -0.52
N PRO A 77 15.94 -14.14 -0.19
CA PRO A 77 17.00 -14.90 0.44
C PRO A 77 18.14 -15.13 -0.56
N TYR A 78 19.12 -14.24 -0.55
CA TYR A 78 20.44 -14.43 -1.14
C TYR A 78 21.50 -13.79 -0.27
#